data_AF-A0A960EMG6-F1
#
_entry.id   AF-A0A960EMG6-F1
#
_cell.length_a   1.000
_cell.length_b   1.000
_cell.length_c   1.000
_cell.angle_alpha   90.00
_cell.angle_beta   90.00
_cell.angle_gamma   90.00
#
_symmetry.space_group_name_H-M   'P 1'
#
loop_
_entity.id
_entity.type
_entity.pdbx_description
1 polymer ?
#
loop_
_entity_poly.entity_id
_entity_poly.type
_entity_poly.pdbx_seq_one_letter_code
_entity_poly.pdbx_strand_id
1 'polypeptide(L)'
;MAYDFAIDLGTANTLVYARGQGIVFNEPSVIALDTQSRRVLAMGSEAQLMIGRTPPHIVAHRPLRSGAIRDFAITEEMVRILMSKVMGRRFRRSRALVCVPSVITPVEQRAVLQACRNAGIHSTYLIEQPVAAAVGAGLPIHAPVGSMVVDIGGGTTEVALLSLGGVVSLQAARVGSFDIDAAIQQWVRRRHRLVIGESAAEHLKEAMASAHPDTDRVDAHVRGRLIDSGLPGEVLLKAEEIRLAIEDVVQTMVSTVVACVAEAPPDLGQDLLELGASMVGGGSLLAGLSTRIEERVQFPVRVVDTPLESVVRGAGQCLENFGELQGLFVAG
;
A
#
# COMPACT_ATOMS: atom_id res chain seq x y z
N MET A 1 -11.71 -28.42 9.65
CA MET A 1 -10.99 -27.17 10.00
C MET A 1 -11.43 -26.08 9.06
N ALA A 2 -11.61 -24.86 9.58
CA ALA A 2 -11.91 -23.71 8.74
C ALA A 2 -10.71 -23.40 7.82
N TYR A 3 -10.98 -22.88 6.62
CA TYR A 3 -9.93 -22.35 5.77
C TYR A 3 -9.64 -20.92 6.23
N ASP A 4 -8.53 -20.74 6.93
CA ASP A 4 -8.11 -19.47 7.52
C ASP A 4 -7.14 -18.76 6.55
N PHE A 5 -7.39 -17.48 6.26
CA PHE A 5 -6.52 -16.67 5.40
C PHE A 5 -6.48 -15.21 5.84
N ALA A 6 -5.34 -14.57 5.61
CA ALA A 6 -5.18 -13.13 5.81
C ALA A 6 -5.24 -12.44 4.46
N ILE A 7 -5.93 -11.30 4.40
CA ILE A 7 -6.04 -10.50 3.19
C ILE A 7 -5.46 -9.12 3.47
N ASP A 8 -4.52 -8.71 2.64
CA ASP A 8 -4.14 -7.32 2.48
C ASP A 8 -4.87 -6.77 1.24
N LEU A 9 -5.89 -5.94 1.47
CA LEU A 9 -6.64 -5.26 0.42
C LEU A 9 -5.96 -3.90 0.14
N GLY A 10 -4.75 -3.96 -0.41
CA GLY A 10 -3.98 -2.77 -0.72
C GLY A 10 -4.54 -1.99 -1.90
N THR A 11 -4.28 -0.68 -1.92
CA THR A 11 -4.68 0.22 -3.02
C THR A 11 -4.00 -0.16 -4.34
N ALA A 12 -2.76 -0.64 -4.29
CA ALA A 12 -1.99 -1.04 -5.47
C ALA A 12 -2.06 -2.55 -5.75
N ASN A 13 -1.89 -3.37 -4.71
CA ASN A 13 -1.84 -4.82 -4.80
C ASN A 13 -2.73 -5.47 -3.73
N THR A 14 -3.31 -6.60 -4.07
CA THR A 14 -4.04 -7.46 -3.13
C THR A 14 -3.21 -8.72 -2.91
N LEU A 15 -2.93 -9.02 -1.64
CA LEU A 15 -2.19 -10.22 -1.25
C LEU A 15 -3.04 -11.08 -0.34
N VAL A 16 -2.91 -12.41 -0.46
CA VAL A 16 -3.56 -13.37 0.43
C VAL A 16 -2.56 -14.38 0.95
N TYR A 17 -2.49 -14.48 2.28
CA TYR A 17 -1.77 -15.53 2.99
C TYR A 17 -2.76 -16.60 3.44
N ALA A 18 -2.53 -17.87 3.10
CA ALA A 18 -3.31 -18.98 3.61
C ALA A 18 -2.54 -19.71 4.71
N ARG A 19 -3.24 -19.99 5.81
CA ARG A 19 -2.66 -20.68 6.98
C ARG A 19 -1.99 -22.00 6.57
N GLY A 20 -0.73 -22.17 6.97
CA GLY A 20 0.11 -23.33 6.63
C GLY A 20 0.58 -23.42 5.17
N GLN A 21 0.30 -22.42 4.33
CA GLN A 21 0.69 -22.40 2.91
C GLN A 21 1.51 -21.17 2.51
N GLY A 22 1.52 -20.11 3.31
CA GLY A 22 2.20 -18.87 2.94
C GLY A 22 1.32 -17.99 2.05
N ILE A 23 1.96 -17.10 1.28
CA ILE A 23 1.28 -16.24 0.31
C ILE A 23 0.82 -17.09 -0.89
N VAL A 24 -0.49 -17.15 -1.10
CA VAL A 24 -1.14 -17.93 -2.17
C VAL A 24 -1.72 -17.06 -3.28
N PHE A 25 -1.73 -15.73 -3.08
CA PHE A 25 -2.20 -14.77 -4.07
C PHE A 25 -1.42 -13.46 -3.91
N ASN A 26 -0.99 -12.89 -5.03
CA ASN A 26 -0.34 -11.58 -5.11
C ASN A 26 -0.58 -11.00 -6.51
N GLU A 27 -1.55 -10.10 -6.63
CA GLU A 27 -1.93 -9.48 -7.91
C GLU A 27 -2.24 -7.99 -7.70
N PRO A 28 -2.11 -7.15 -8.74
CA PRO A 28 -2.61 -5.78 -8.72
C PRO A 28 -4.09 -5.69 -8.32
N SER A 29 -4.45 -4.68 -7.53
CA SER A 29 -5.83 -4.38 -7.11
C SER A 29 -6.60 -3.68 -8.24
N VAL A 30 -6.68 -4.35 -9.40
CA VAL A 30 -7.33 -3.84 -10.61
C VAL A 30 -8.35 -4.84 -11.12
N ILE A 31 -9.48 -4.32 -11.57
CA ILE A 31 -10.53 -5.11 -12.21
C ILE A 31 -11.03 -4.37 -13.46
N ALA A 32 -11.24 -5.13 -14.53
CA ALA A 32 -11.72 -4.65 -15.81
C ALA A 32 -13.14 -5.16 -16.04
N LEU A 33 -14.05 -4.25 -16.37
CA LEU A 33 -15.47 -4.51 -16.58
C LEU A 33 -15.90 -4.01 -17.96
N ASP A 34 -16.81 -4.74 -18.57
CA ASP A 34 -17.64 -4.21 -19.65
C ASP A 34 -18.77 -3.37 -19.03
N THR A 35 -18.87 -2.09 -19.39
CA THR A 35 -19.80 -1.14 -18.76
C THR A 35 -21.24 -1.35 -19.17
N GLN A 36 -21.49 -2.04 -20.28
CA GLN A 36 -22.84 -2.30 -20.80
C GLN A 36 -23.45 -3.53 -20.14
N SER A 37 -22.69 -4.62 -20.10
CA SER A 37 -23.11 -5.91 -19.52
C SER A 37 -22.79 -6.04 -18.02
N ARG A 38 -21.94 -5.15 -17.49
CA ARG A 38 -21.35 -5.25 -16.14
C ARG A 38 -20.56 -6.54 -15.90
N ARG A 39 -20.19 -7.24 -16.96
CA ARG A 39 -19.41 -8.47 -16.87
C ARG A 39 -17.95 -8.14 -16.56
N VAL A 40 -17.39 -8.83 -15.58
CA VAL A 40 -15.93 -8.81 -15.35
C VAL A 40 -15.22 -9.49 -16.50
N LEU A 41 -14.27 -8.77 -17.09
CA LEU A 41 -13.44 -9.26 -18.19
C LEU A 41 -12.12 -9.81 -17.66
N ALA A 42 -11.51 -9.11 -16.71
CA ALA A 42 -10.22 -9.48 -16.14
C ALA A 42 -10.04 -8.93 -14.72
N MET A 43 -9.08 -9.49 -13.98
CA MET A 43 -8.63 -9.02 -12.68
C MET A 43 -7.12 -9.20 -12.57
N GLY A 44 -6.46 -8.34 -11.78
CA GLY A 44 -5.05 -8.50 -11.47
C GLY A 44 -4.19 -7.99 -12.60
N SER A 45 -3.11 -8.71 -12.89
CA SER A 45 -2.12 -8.34 -13.89
C SER A 45 -2.74 -8.17 -15.29
N GLU A 46 -3.70 -9.02 -15.66
CA GLU A 46 -4.42 -8.91 -16.92
C GLU A 46 -5.24 -7.62 -17.01
N ALA A 47 -5.91 -7.22 -15.93
CA ALA A 47 -6.67 -5.97 -15.88
C ALA A 47 -5.75 -4.73 -15.82
N GLN A 48 -4.61 -4.83 -15.13
CA GLN A 48 -3.59 -3.78 -15.07
C GLN A 48 -3.05 -3.42 -16.46
N LEU A 49 -2.83 -4.42 -17.34
CA LEU A 49 -2.40 -4.20 -18.73
C LEU A 49 -3.43 -3.41 -19.56
N MET A 50 -4.69 -3.37 -19.14
CA MET A 50 -5.76 -2.66 -19.82
C MET A 50 -5.82 -1.17 -19.41
N ILE A 51 -5.20 -0.75 -18.30
CA ILE A 51 -5.27 0.64 -17.83
C ILE A 51 -4.79 1.62 -18.91
N GLY A 52 -5.68 2.56 -19.27
CA GLY A 52 -5.40 3.57 -20.30
C GLY A 52 -5.37 3.04 -21.74
N ARG A 53 -5.71 1.77 -21.97
CA ARG A 53 -5.68 1.10 -23.29
C ARG A 53 -7.05 0.51 -23.69
N THR A 54 -8.11 0.80 -22.94
CA THR A 54 -9.44 0.24 -23.19
C THR A 54 -10.25 1.02 -24.22
N PRO A 55 -11.13 0.36 -25.00
CA PRO A 55 -12.20 1.04 -25.72
C PRO A 55 -13.23 1.63 -24.74
N PRO A 56 -14.11 2.56 -25.17
CA PRO A 56 -15.02 3.28 -24.27
C PRO A 56 -15.99 2.42 -23.43
N HIS A 57 -16.31 1.21 -23.90
CA HIS A 57 -17.22 0.29 -23.20
C HIS A 57 -16.48 -0.63 -22.20
N ILE A 58 -15.15 -0.56 -22.10
CA ILE A 58 -14.37 -1.30 -21.12
C ILE A 58 -13.72 -0.31 -20.16
N VAL A 59 -13.89 -0.54 -18.88
CA VAL A 59 -13.26 0.25 -17.82
C VAL A 59 -12.41 -0.65 -16.95
N ALA A 60 -11.10 -0.43 -16.98
CA ALA A 60 -10.17 -0.94 -15.98
C ALA A 60 -10.01 0.12 -14.90
N HIS A 61 -10.27 -0.23 -13.64
CA HIS A 61 -10.15 0.70 -12.53
C HIS A 61 -9.63 0.00 -11.28
N ARG A 62 -9.13 0.81 -10.35
CA ARG A 62 -8.77 0.41 -9.00
C ARG A 62 -9.94 0.72 -8.06
N PRO A 63 -10.61 -0.29 -7.49
CA PRO A 63 -11.79 -0.05 -6.65
C PRO A 63 -11.41 0.49 -5.26
N LEU A 64 -10.14 0.36 -4.89
CA LEU A 64 -9.54 0.86 -3.66
C LEU A 64 -8.73 2.13 -3.95
N ARG A 65 -8.89 3.17 -3.12
CA ARG A 65 -8.10 4.41 -3.22
C ARG A 65 -7.84 5.02 -1.86
N SER A 66 -6.58 5.32 -1.58
CA SER A 66 -6.12 5.86 -0.30
C SER A 66 -6.56 4.98 0.89
N GLY A 67 -6.43 3.66 0.74
CA GLY A 67 -6.79 2.67 1.75
C GLY A 67 -8.30 2.43 1.93
N ALA A 68 -9.15 3.04 1.10
CA ALA A 68 -10.61 2.97 1.24
C ALA A 68 -11.31 2.42 0.00
N ILE A 69 -12.45 1.75 0.25
CA ILE A 69 -13.38 1.29 -0.78
C ILE A 69 -14.08 2.50 -1.41
N ARG A 70 -13.83 2.75 -2.70
CA ARG A 70 -14.50 3.84 -3.45
C ARG A 70 -15.70 3.35 -4.24
N ASP A 71 -15.62 2.14 -4.76
CA ASP A 71 -16.75 1.47 -5.41
C ASP A 71 -17.03 0.16 -4.68
N PHE A 72 -18.12 0.15 -3.90
CA PHE A 72 -18.50 -0.99 -3.10
C PHE A 72 -18.88 -2.20 -3.95
N ALA A 73 -19.71 -1.99 -4.99
CA ALA A 73 -20.20 -3.08 -5.83
C ALA A 73 -19.03 -3.76 -6.56
N ILE A 74 -18.07 -2.96 -7.03
CA ILE A 74 -16.94 -3.52 -7.73
C ILE A 74 -15.92 -4.15 -6.77
N THR A 75 -15.72 -3.57 -5.58
CA THR A 75 -14.88 -4.21 -4.56
C THR A 75 -15.45 -5.56 -4.14
N GLU A 76 -16.76 -5.66 -3.94
CA GLU A 76 -17.42 -6.92 -3.62
C GLU A 76 -17.17 -7.98 -4.70
N GLU A 77 -17.35 -7.60 -5.97
CA GLU A 77 -17.08 -8.47 -7.11
C GLU A 77 -15.60 -8.89 -7.19
N MET A 78 -14.69 -7.96 -6.88
CA MET A 78 -13.26 -8.21 -6.81
C MET A 78 -12.95 -9.25 -5.71
N VAL A 79 -13.45 -9.03 -4.49
CA VAL A 79 -13.24 -9.96 -3.37
C VAL A 79 -13.89 -11.32 -3.68
N ARG A 80 -15.04 -11.36 -4.35
CA ARG A 80 -15.70 -12.62 -4.76
C ARG A 80 -14.83 -13.43 -5.73
N ILE A 81 -14.24 -12.78 -6.75
CA ILE A 81 -13.34 -13.45 -7.69
C ILE A 81 -12.05 -13.90 -6.99
N LEU A 82 -11.46 -13.03 -6.17
CA LEU A 82 -10.30 -13.36 -5.33
C LEU A 82 -10.57 -14.64 -4.53
N MET A 83 -11.70 -14.67 -3.83
CA MET A 83 -12.08 -15.79 -3.00
C MET A 83 -12.33 -17.07 -3.81
N SER A 84 -12.87 -16.95 -5.02
CA SER A 84 -13.01 -18.09 -5.93
C SER A 84 -11.65 -18.67 -6.37
N LYS A 85 -10.64 -17.81 -6.59
CA LYS A 85 -9.27 -18.23 -6.94
C LYS A 85 -8.55 -18.88 -5.76
N VAL A 86 -8.71 -18.31 -4.56
CA VAL A 86 -8.02 -18.77 -3.33
C VAL A 86 -8.65 -20.04 -2.73
N MET A 87 -9.97 -20.13 -2.63
CA MET A 87 -10.65 -21.30 -2.03
C MET A 87 -10.95 -22.41 -3.04
N GLY A 88 -10.98 -22.09 -4.34
CA GLY A 88 -11.45 -23.00 -5.39
C GLY A 88 -12.90 -23.43 -5.17
N ARG A 89 -13.25 -24.66 -5.58
CA ARG A 89 -14.60 -25.24 -5.42
C ARG A 89 -14.92 -25.75 -4.00
N ARG A 90 -14.07 -25.46 -3.00
CA ARG A 90 -14.22 -26.02 -1.66
C ARG A 90 -15.23 -25.19 -0.86
N PHE A 91 -16.45 -25.70 -0.71
CA PHE A 91 -17.42 -25.22 0.28
C PHE A 91 -16.96 -25.58 1.70
N ARG A 92 -15.96 -24.85 2.20
CA ARG A 92 -15.48 -24.98 3.58
C ARG A 92 -15.81 -23.71 4.34
N ARG A 93 -16.16 -23.87 5.62
CA ARG A 93 -16.23 -22.75 6.55
C ARG A 93 -14.90 -22.00 6.51
N SER A 94 -14.95 -20.68 6.34
CA SER A 94 -13.77 -19.85 6.11
C SER A 94 -13.73 -18.70 7.09
N ARG A 95 -12.52 -18.29 7.49
CA ARG A 95 -12.30 -17.14 8.35
C ARG A 95 -11.19 -16.28 7.79
N ALA A 96 -11.44 -14.98 7.74
CA ALA A 96 -10.49 -14.01 7.23
C ALA A 96 -10.00 -13.08 8.34
N LEU A 97 -8.70 -12.76 8.30
CA LEU A 97 -8.14 -11.59 8.96
C LEU A 97 -7.80 -10.56 7.88
N VAL A 98 -8.48 -9.42 7.86
CA VAL A 98 -8.31 -8.41 6.81
C VAL A 98 -7.58 -7.22 7.37
N CYS A 99 -6.50 -6.82 6.70
CA CYS A 99 -5.74 -5.62 7.05
C CYS A 99 -6.53 -4.40 6.59
N VAL A 100 -6.65 -3.40 7.48
CA VAL A 100 -7.30 -2.13 7.20
C VAL A 100 -6.41 -0.98 7.66
N PRO A 101 -6.37 0.15 6.94
CA PRO A 101 -5.58 1.29 7.37
C PRO A 101 -6.08 1.79 8.72
N SER A 102 -5.21 2.38 9.53
CA SER A 102 -5.56 2.97 10.82
C SER A 102 -6.50 4.17 10.69
N VAL A 103 -6.47 4.86 9.54
CA VAL A 103 -7.39 5.99 9.21
C VAL A 103 -8.74 5.54 8.63
N ILE A 104 -9.09 4.26 8.79
CA ILE A 104 -10.36 3.74 8.30
C ILE A 104 -11.53 4.33 9.09
N THR A 105 -12.55 4.80 8.39
CA THR A 105 -13.79 5.26 9.03
C THR A 105 -14.68 4.07 9.39
N PRO A 106 -15.60 4.20 10.38
CA PRO A 106 -16.56 3.13 10.70
C PRO A 106 -17.46 2.72 9.51
N VAL A 107 -17.64 3.61 8.53
CA VAL A 107 -18.39 3.30 7.28
C VAL A 107 -17.55 2.43 6.36
N GLU A 108 -16.27 2.79 6.15
CA GLU A 108 -15.32 2.01 5.35
C GLU A 108 -15.06 0.63 5.99
N GLN A 109 -14.94 0.56 7.33
CA GLN A 109 -14.78 -0.70 8.08
C GLN A 109 -15.98 -1.64 7.84
N ARG A 110 -17.20 -1.11 7.93
CA ARG A 110 -18.43 -1.87 7.64
C ARG A 110 -18.49 -2.33 6.19
N ALA A 111 -18.01 -1.51 5.25
CA ALA A 111 -17.93 -1.87 3.84
C ALA A 111 -16.98 -3.07 3.63
N VAL A 112 -15.79 -3.07 4.23
CA VAL A 112 -14.86 -4.21 4.13
C VAL A 112 -15.51 -5.50 4.67
N LEU A 113 -16.12 -5.43 5.85
CA LEU A 113 -16.82 -6.58 6.46
C LEU A 113 -17.97 -7.08 5.58
N GLN A 114 -18.73 -6.18 4.98
CA GLN A 114 -19.84 -6.56 4.09
C GLN A 114 -19.36 -7.21 2.80
N ALA A 115 -18.31 -6.65 2.16
CA ALA A 115 -17.72 -7.23 0.96
C ALA A 115 -17.21 -8.66 1.24
N CYS A 116 -16.56 -8.88 2.39
CA CYS A 116 -16.09 -10.20 2.81
C CYS A 116 -17.25 -11.18 3.03
N ARG A 117 -18.31 -10.76 3.74
CA ARG A 117 -19.51 -11.58 3.94
C ARG A 117 -20.17 -11.97 2.63
N ASN A 118 -20.36 -11.02 1.73
CA ASN A 118 -20.99 -11.26 0.42
C ASN A 118 -20.13 -12.15 -0.48
N ALA A 119 -18.81 -12.09 -0.35
CA ALA A 119 -17.88 -13.00 -1.02
C ALA A 119 -17.86 -14.43 -0.43
N GLY A 120 -18.67 -14.73 0.58
CA GLY A 120 -18.80 -16.07 1.18
C GLY A 120 -17.83 -16.36 2.32
N ILE A 121 -17.25 -15.33 2.94
CA ILE A 121 -16.39 -15.47 4.12
C ILE A 121 -17.27 -15.56 5.37
N HIS A 122 -17.14 -16.63 6.16
CA HIS A 122 -18.07 -16.91 7.25
C HIS A 122 -17.79 -16.07 8.51
N SER A 123 -16.53 -15.73 8.75
CA SER A 123 -16.11 -14.90 9.89
C SER A 123 -14.98 -14.00 9.44
N THR A 124 -15.13 -12.69 9.65
CA THR A 124 -14.12 -11.70 9.26
C THR A 124 -13.69 -10.94 10.50
N TYR A 125 -12.39 -10.87 10.71
CA TYR A 125 -11.72 -10.07 11.73
C TYR A 125 -10.90 -9.02 11.01
N LEU A 126 -10.66 -7.88 11.67
CA LEU A 126 -9.85 -6.82 11.12
C LEU A 126 -8.62 -6.62 12.00
N ILE A 127 -7.51 -6.26 11.36
CA ILE A 127 -6.28 -5.85 12.03
C ILE A 127 -5.82 -4.54 11.41
N GLU A 128 -5.34 -3.62 12.25
CA GLU A 128 -4.73 -2.39 11.75
C GLU A 128 -3.47 -2.72 10.97
N GLN A 129 -3.37 -2.15 9.78
CA GLN A 129 -2.27 -2.34 8.85
C GLN A 129 -0.90 -2.09 9.51
N PRO A 130 -0.64 -1.00 10.27
CA PRO A 130 0.65 -0.81 10.93
C PRO A 130 0.98 -1.91 11.94
N VAL A 131 -0.01 -2.46 12.66
CA VAL A 131 0.22 -3.56 13.60
C VAL A 131 0.62 -4.83 12.84
N ALA A 132 -0.11 -5.18 11.79
CA ALA A 132 0.25 -6.30 10.91
C ALA A 132 1.64 -6.09 10.29
N ALA A 133 1.95 -4.88 9.86
CA ALA A 133 3.23 -4.55 9.26
C ALA A 133 4.40 -4.71 10.26
N ALA A 134 4.23 -4.29 11.52
CA ALA A 134 5.23 -4.45 12.57
C ALA A 134 5.51 -5.94 12.89
N VAL A 135 4.46 -6.77 12.98
CA VAL A 135 4.59 -8.23 13.14
C VAL A 135 5.35 -8.81 11.94
N GLY A 136 4.97 -8.44 10.72
CA GLY A 136 5.62 -8.93 9.50
C GLY A 136 7.06 -8.46 9.31
N ALA A 137 7.42 -7.31 9.89
CA ALA A 137 8.78 -6.80 9.96
C ALA A 137 9.63 -7.48 11.06
N GLY A 138 9.05 -8.35 11.87
CA GLY A 138 9.76 -9.04 12.95
C GLY A 138 10.09 -8.15 14.15
N LEU A 139 9.36 -7.04 14.33
CA LEU A 139 9.59 -6.13 15.45
C LEU A 139 9.13 -6.76 16.78
N PRO A 140 9.84 -6.51 17.90
CA PRO A 140 9.52 -7.08 19.21
C PRO A 140 8.35 -6.35 19.88
N ILE A 141 7.18 -6.31 19.23
CA ILE A 141 6.05 -5.46 19.63
C ILE A 141 5.46 -5.80 21.02
N HIS A 142 5.70 -7.01 21.54
CA HIS A 142 5.23 -7.44 22.86
C HIS A 142 6.22 -7.12 23.99
N ALA A 143 7.45 -6.74 23.67
CA ALA A 143 8.43 -6.34 24.66
C ALA A 143 8.15 -4.91 25.17
N PRO A 144 8.61 -4.55 26.38
CA PRO A 144 8.52 -3.19 26.92
C PRO A 144 9.57 -2.27 26.26
N VAL A 145 9.62 -2.25 24.93
CA VAL A 145 10.52 -1.41 24.13
C VAL A 145 9.74 -0.73 23.01
N GLY A 146 10.17 0.46 22.60
CA GLY A 146 9.61 1.20 21.48
C GLY A 146 9.97 0.58 20.13
N SER A 147 8.99 0.01 19.45
CA SER A 147 9.15 -0.55 18.10
C SER A 147 8.43 0.33 17.08
N MET A 148 9.17 1.02 16.20
CA MET A 148 8.57 1.87 15.17
C MET A 148 8.52 1.20 13.81
N VAL A 149 7.34 1.25 13.17
CA VAL A 149 7.13 0.84 11.78
C VAL A 149 6.61 2.01 10.94
N VAL A 150 7.10 2.12 9.71
CA VAL A 150 6.70 3.12 8.71
C VAL A 150 6.23 2.37 7.47
N ASP A 151 4.91 2.29 7.25
CA ASP A 151 4.30 1.65 6.09
C ASP A 151 3.92 2.69 5.03
N ILE A 152 4.55 2.61 3.86
CA ILE A 152 4.27 3.50 2.73
C ILE A 152 3.71 2.66 1.60
N GLY A 153 2.39 2.67 1.47
CA GLY A 153 1.65 1.93 0.45
C GLY A 153 1.43 2.72 -0.84
N GLY A 154 0.46 2.24 -1.63
CA GLY A 154 0.04 2.91 -2.86
C GLY A 154 -0.68 4.24 -2.62
N GLY A 155 -1.46 4.36 -1.54
CA GLY A 155 -2.28 5.56 -1.29
C GLY A 155 -2.31 6.07 0.14
N THR A 156 -1.53 5.47 1.03
CA THR A 156 -1.42 5.86 2.44
C THR A 156 0.03 5.72 2.91
N THR A 157 0.37 6.55 3.88
CA THR A 157 1.59 6.47 4.68
C THR A 157 1.14 6.37 6.13
N GLU A 158 1.53 5.31 6.82
CA GLU A 158 1.10 5.02 8.19
C GLU A 158 2.33 4.73 9.05
N VAL A 159 2.40 5.36 10.21
CA VAL A 159 3.55 5.28 11.11
C VAL A 159 3.05 4.96 12.50
N ALA A 160 3.53 3.88 13.09
CA ALA A 160 3.15 3.48 14.43
C ALA A 160 4.37 3.19 15.29
N LEU A 161 4.30 3.63 16.54
CA LEU A 161 5.16 3.20 17.63
C LEU A 161 4.38 2.19 18.48
N LEU A 162 4.92 0.99 18.65
CA LEU A 162 4.31 -0.07 19.44
C LEU A 162 5.18 -0.44 20.65
N SER A 163 4.52 -0.84 21.74
CA SER A 163 5.15 -1.40 22.93
C SER A 163 4.12 -2.25 23.69
N LEU A 164 4.56 -3.34 24.35
CA LEU A 164 3.68 -4.20 25.15
C LEU A 164 2.41 -4.70 24.43
N GLY A 165 2.50 -4.90 23.11
CA GLY A 165 1.40 -5.34 22.26
C GLY A 165 0.36 -4.25 21.94
N GLY A 166 0.60 -3.01 22.35
CA GLY A 166 -0.28 -1.87 22.09
C GLY A 166 0.37 -0.83 21.18
N VAL A 167 -0.48 -0.08 20.47
CA VAL A 167 -0.07 1.12 19.74
C VAL A 167 0.04 2.28 20.73
N VAL A 168 1.21 2.91 20.77
CA VAL A 168 1.54 4.01 21.68
C VAL A 168 1.34 5.36 20.99
N SER A 169 1.87 5.52 19.78
CA SER A 169 1.60 6.66 18.91
C SER A 169 1.33 6.17 17.49
N LEU A 170 0.50 6.90 16.78
CA LEU A 170 0.02 6.53 15.45
C LEU A 170 -0.25 7.79 14.65
N GLN A 171 0.44 7.93 13.52
CA GLN A 171 0.18 8.98 12.55
C GLN A 171 -0.05 8.36 11.19
N ALA A 172 -0.91 9.00 10.40
CA ALA A 172 -1.21 8.52 9.07
C ALA A 172 -1.63 9.67 8.16
N ALA A 173 -1.24 9.56 6.90
CA ALA A 173 -1.61 10.48 5.85
C ALA A 173 -2.12 9.71 4.63
N ARG A 174 -3.15 10.26 3.97
CA ARG A 174 -3.69 9.71 2.71
C ARG A 174 -2.84 10.17 1.52
N VAL A 175 -1.55 9.87 1.62
CA VAL A 175 -0.51 10.11 0.61
C VAL A 175 0.31 8.84 0.45
N GLY A 176 0.61 8.44 -0.79
CA GLY A 176 1.38 7.23 -1.07
C GLY A 176 2.07 7.28 -2.42
N SER A 177 2.47 6.10 -2.90
CA SER A 177 3.23 5.96 -4.15
C SER A 177 2.48 6.46 -5.39
N PHE A 178 1.14 6.41 -5.40
CA PHE A 178 0.33 6.91 -6.53
C PHE A 178 0.27 8.43 -6.58
N ASP A 179 0.48 9.12 -5.44
CA ASP A 179 0.58 10.58 -5.42
C ASP A 179 1.91 11.04 -6.01
N ILE A 180 2.97 10.23 -5.88
CA ILE A 180 4.25 10.43 -6.59
C ILE A 180 4.03 10.33 -8.10
N ASP A 181 3.35 9.27 -8.55
CA ASP A 181 3.05 9.08 -9.98
C ASP A 181 2.24 10.27 -10.52
N ALA A 182 1.21 10.71 -9.79
CA ALA A 182 0.39 11.86 -10.15
C ALA A 182 1.20 13.17 -10.21
N ALA A 183 2.13 13.38 -9.28
CA ALA A 183 3.01 14.54 -9.26
C ALA A 183 3.94 14.57 -10.48
N ILE A 184 4.50 13.42 -10.87
CA ILE A 184 5.30 13.26 -12.09
C ILE A 184 4.46 13.58 -13.33
N GLN A 185 3.26 13.01 -13.45
CA GLN A 185 2.36 13.31 -14.57
C GLN A 185 2.06 14.80 -14.68
N GLN A 186 1.76 15.45 -13.56
CA GLN A 186 1.45 16.87 -13.51
C GLN A 186 2.66 17.72 -13.87
N TRP A 187 3.86 17.34 -13.42
CA TRP A 187 5.11 18.02 -13.77
C TRP A 187 5.37 17.96 -15.27
N VAL A 188 5.37 16.76 -15.85
CA VAL A 188 5.60 16.54 -17.29
C VAL A 188 4.57 17.28 -18.13
N ARG A 189 3.29 17.25 -17.73
CA ARG A 189 2.22 18.00 -18.39
C ARG A 189 2.46 19.51 -18.37
N ARG A 190 2.87 20.08 -17.23
CA ARG A 190 3.06 21.53 -17.07
C ARG A 190 4.36 22.02 -17.71
N ARG A 191 5.48 21.33 -17.48
CA ARG A 191 6.82 21.80 -17.84
C ARG A 191 7.20 21.48 -19.28
N HIS A 192 6.74 20.33 -19.77
CA HIS A 192 7.10 19.78 -21.08
C HIS A 192 5.93 19.74 -22.07
N ARG A 193 4.75 20.19 -21.65
CA ARG A 193 3.51 20.16 -22.46
C ARG A 193 3.21 18.77 -23.06
N LEU A 194 3.55 17.72 -22.30
CA LEU A 194 3.40 16.32 -22.70
C LEU A 194 2.49 15.58 -21.70
N VAL A 195 1.49 14.86 -22.19
CA VAL A 195 0.63 14.01 -21.36
C VAL A 195 1.14 12.58 -21.40
N ILE A 196 1.40 12.01 -20.23
CA ILE A 196 1.83 10.62 -20.06
C ILE A 196 0.79 9.83 -19.25
N GLY A 197 0.73 8.52 -19.49
CA GLY A 197 -0.17 7.62 -18.75
C GLY A 197 0.37 7.27 -17.36
N GLU A 198 -0.44 6.59 -16.56
CA GLU A 198 -0.06 6.18 -15.20
C GLU A 198 1.12 5.22 -15.20
N SER A 199 1.08 4.17 -16.03
CA SER A 199 2.19 3.22 -16.14
C SER A 199 3.49 3.91 -16.56
N ALA A 200 3.45 4.93 -17.42
CA ALA A 200 4.66 5.67 -17.78
C ALA A 200 5.21 6.49 -16.60
N ALA A 201 4.35 7.09 -15.79
CA ALA A 201 4.76 7.81 -14.59
C ALA A 201 5.36 6.89 -13.53
N GLU A 202 4.78 5.70 -13.34
CA GLU A 202 5.31 4.68 -12.43
C GLU A 202 6.70 4.19 -12.87
N HIS A 203 6.91 3.92 -14.16
CA HIS A 203 8.24 3.59 -14.67
C HIS A 203 9.25 4.72 -14.47
N LEU A 204 8.84 5.98 -14.66
CA LEU A 204 9.70 7.14 -14.39
C LEU A 204 10.03 7.27 -12.90
N LYS A 205 9.07 7.00 -12.01
CA LYS A 205 9.29 6.95 -10.57
C LYS A 205 10.37 5.92 -10.23
N GLU A 206 10.22 4.68 -10.67
CA GLU A 206 11.17 3.61 -10.36
C GLU A 206 12.58 3.89 -10.93
N ALA A 207 12.65 4.42 -12.16
CA ALA A 207 13.91 4.66 -12.84
C ALA A 207 14.64 5.92 -12.33
N MET A 208 13.91 7.03 -12.12
CA MET A 208 14.51 8.36 -11.98
C MET A 208 14.25 9.04 -10.64
N ALA A 209 13.19 8.68 -9.93
CA ALA A 209 12.82 9.40 -8.71
C ALA A 209 13.75 9.07 -7.54
N SER A 210 14.03 10.09 -6.74
CA SER A 210 14.72 9.95 -5.47
C SER A 210 14.20 11.00 -4.49
N ALA A 211 14.07 10.61 -3.23
CA ALA A 211 13.71 11.50 -2.12
C ALA A 211 14.90 12.30 -1.59
N HIS A 212 16.13 11.89 -1.91
CA HIS A 212 17.38 12.53 -1.48
C HIS A 212 18.27 12.82 -2.71
N PRO A 213 19.16 13.84 -2.70
CA PRO A 213 20.17 13.98 -3.75
C PRO A 213 20.90 12.67 -4.03
N ASP A 214 20.82 12.22 -5.28
CA ASP A 214 21.36 10.94 -5.76
C ASP A 214 21.98 11.20 -7.15
N THR A 215 23.29 11.01 -7.25
CA THR A 215 24.05 11.26 -8.49
C THR A 215 24.01 10.09 -9.46
N ASP A 216 23.53 8.92 -9.04
CA ASP A 216 23.52 7.71 -9.85
C ASP A 216 22.26 7.61 -10.72
N ARG A 217 21.29 8.51 -10.49
CA ARG A 217 20.04 8.58 -11.26
C ARG A 217 20.29 9.21 -12.62
N VAL A 218 19.85 8.49 -13.65
CA VAL A 218 20.05 8.88 -15.04
C VAL A 218 18.85 9.60 -15.62
N ASP A 219 19.11 10.52 -16.53
CA ASP A 219 18.11 11.15 -17.38
C ASP A 219 17.43 10.11 -18.29
N ALA A 220 16.16 10.31 -18.62
CA ALA A 220 15.43 9.37 -19.46
C ALA A 220 14.51 10.06 -20.46
N HIS A 221 14.35 9.44 -21.63
CA HIS A 221 13.35 9.86 -22.60
C HIS A 221 11.98 9.30 -22.23
N VAL A 222 10.96 10.16 -22.25
CA VAL A 222 9.57 9.73 -22.09
C VAL A 222 8.76 10.07 -23.32
N ARG A 223 7.93 9.09 -23.74
CA ARG A 223 6.97 9.26 -24.82
C ARG A 223 5.58 9.50 -24.27
N GLY A 224 4.83 10.38 -24.94
CA GLY A 224 3.47 10.72 -24.56
C GLY A 224 2.75 11.43 -25.69
N ARG A 225 1.67 12.13 -25.34
CA ARG A 225 0.89 12.93 -26.27
C ARG A 225 1.16 14.41 -26.04
N LEU A 226 1.64 15.11 -27.06
CA LEU A 226 1.83 16.56 -27.01
C LEU A 226 0.49 17.27 -26.84
N ILE A 227 0.43 18.23 -25.94
CA ILE A 227 -0.80 19.00 -25.67
C ILE A 227 -1.17 19.85 -26.89
N ASP A 228 -0.17 20.38 -27.59
CA ASP A 228 -0.38 21.43 -28.59
C ASP A 228 -0.85 20.86 -29.92
N SER A 229 -0.26 19.74 -30.33
CA SER A 229 -0.59 19.06 -31.60
C SER A 229 -1.53 17.88 -31.42
N GLY A 230 -1.66 17.32 -30.21
CA GLY A 230 -2.35 16.06 -29.96
C GLY A 230 -1.63 14.83 -30.50
N LEU A 231 -0.45 14.99 -31.12
CA LEU A 231 0.33 13.91 -31.71
C LEU A 231 1.26 13.25 -30.69
N PRO A 232 1.72 12.00 -30.94
CA PRO A 232 2.81 11.42 -30.17
C PRO A 232 4.06 12.30 -30.21
N GLY A 233 4.73 12.42 -29.07
CA GLY A 233 5.99 13.14 -28.94
C GLY A 233 6.85 12.56 -27.83
N GLU A 234 8.09 13.04 -27.75
CA GLU A 234 9.09 12.59 -26.80
C GLU A 234 9.83 13.79 -26.22
N VAL A 235 10.17 13.71 -24.93
CA VAL A 235 11.00 14.71 -24.24
C VAL A 235 12.04 14.02 -23.38
N LEU A 236 13.21 14.65 -23.24
CA LEU A 236 14.24 14.24 -22.30
C LEU A 236 13.90 14.80 -20.92
N LEU A 237 13.74 13.92 -19.95
CA LEU A 237 13.55 14.29 -18.56
C LEU A 237 14.85 14.17 -17.79
N LYS A 238 15.07 15.12 -16.87
CA LYS A 238 16.24 15.09 -15.97
C LYS A 238 15.89 14.49 -14.62
N ALA A 239 16.76 13.65 -14.04
CA ALA A 239 16.49 13.05 -12.73
C ALA A 239 16.21 14.11 -11.64
N GLU A 240 16.96 15.22 -11.66
CA GLU A 240 16.75 16.34 -10.73
C GLU A 240 15.34 16.97 -10.84
N GLU A 241 14.78 17.03 -12.05
CA GLU A 241 13.44 17.59 -12.22
C GLU A 241 12.36 16.67 -11.62
N ILE A 242 12.57 15.35 -11.67
CA ILE A 242 11.65 14.38 -11.06
C ILE A 242 11.71 14.49 -9.56
N ARG A 243 12.90 14.67 -8.98
CA ARG A 243 13.04 14.96 -7.54
C ARG A 243 12.28 16.23 -7.14
N LEU A 244 12.37 17.31 -7.92
CA LEU A 244 11.60 18.53 -7.68
C LEU A 244 10.09 18.31 -7.83
N ALA A 245 9.67 17.50 -8.81
CA ALA A 245 8.27 17.21 -9.06
C ALA A 245 7.57 16.55 -7.87
N ILE A 246 8.28 15.70 -7.14
CA ILE A 246 7.71 14.84 -6.07
C ILE A 246 7.91 15.40 -4.66
N GLU A 247 8.60 16.55 -4.53
CA GLU A 247 9.08 17.09 -3.26
C GLU A 247 7.95 17.28 -2.23
N ASP A 248 6.81 17.86 -2.63
CA ASP A 248 5.68 18.09 -1.72
C ASP A 248 5.07 16.77 -1.20
N VAL A 249 5.03 15.75 -2.06
CA VAL A 249 4.51 14.42 -1.72
C VAL A 249 5.46 13.75 -0.72
N VAL A 250 6.76 13.72 -1.04
CA VAL A 250 7.79 13.16 -0.16
C VAL A 250 7.85 13.90 1.18
N GLN A 251 7.76 15.22 1.17
CA GLN A 251 7.77 16.02 2.39
C GLN A 251 6.57 15.70 3.28
N THR A 252 5.40 15.43 2.69
CA THR A 252 4.22 14.99 3.46
C THR A 252 4.49 13.64 4.13
N MET A 253 5.03 12.66 3.42
CA MET A 253 5.40 11.34 3.97
C MET A 253 6.39 11.48 5.13
N VAL A 254 7.47 12.25 4.94
CA VAL A 254 8.51 12.50 5.96
C VAL A 254 7.92 13.21 7.18
N SER A 255 7.07 14.22 6.96
CA SER A 255 6.39 14.94 8.05
C SER A 255 5.48 14.03 8.88
N THR A 256 4.83 13.03 8.27
CA THR A 256 4.03 12.03 9.00
C THR A 256 4.89 11.22 9.97
N VAL A 257 6.10 10.82 9.55
CA VAL A 257 7.04 10.11 10.44
C VAL A 257 7.49 11.01 11.60
N VAL A 258 7.90 12.25 11.29
CA VAL A 258 8.34 13.22 12.30
C VAL A 258 7.23 13.51 13.32
N ALA A 259 5.99 13.64 12.87
CA ALA A 259 4.85 13.83 13.75
C ALA A 259 4.64 12.65 14.70
N CYS A 260 4.82 11.41 14.23
CA CYS A 260 4.67 10.21 15.07
C CYS A 260 5.74 10.13 16.16
N VAL A 261 6.99 10.49 15.80
CA VAL A 261 8.10 10.59 16.75
C VAL A 261 7.84 11.68 17.80
N ALA A 262 7.26 12.83 17.40
CA ALA A 262 6.97 13.93 18.31
C ALA A 262 5.89 13.60 19.37
N GLU A 263 5.02 12.62 19.09
CA GLU A 263 4.01 12.12 20.04
C GLU A 263 4.54 10.96 20.91
N ALA A 264 5.75 10.46 20.64
CA ALA A 264 6.31 9.34 21.39
C ALA A 264 6.60 9.76 22.85
N PRO A 265 6.25 8.93 23.85
CA PRO A 265 6.68 9.14 25.23
C PRO A 265 8.22 9.20 25.31
N PRO A 266 8.80 10.07 26.16
CA PRO A 266 10.25 10.23 26.25
C PRO A 266 11.01 8.93 26.51
N ASP A 267 10.45 8.04 27.34
CA ASP A 267 11.05 6.76 27.69
C ASP A 267 11.22 5.83 26.47
N LEU A 268 10.24 5.82 25.55
CA LEU A 268 10.31 5.02 24.33
C LEU A 268 11.09 5.71 23.20
N GLY A 269 11.25 7.03 23.27
CA GLY A 269 12.11 7.77 22.35
C GLY A 269 13.58 7.33 22.43
N GLN A 270 14.04 6.89 23.61
CA GLN A 270 15.40 6.35 23.78
C GLN A 270 15.57 5.02 23.04
N ASP A 271 14.57 4.14 23.09
CA ASP A 271 14.62 2.85 22.39
C ASP A 271 14.79 3.04 20.87
N LEU A 272 14.22 4.10 20.30
CA LEU A 272 14.34 4.41 18.88
C LEU A 272 15.76 4.78 18.46
N LEU A 273 16.57 5.34 19.35
CA LEU A 273 17.98 5.64 19.05
C LEU A 273 18.79 4.36 18.84
N GLU A 274 18.42 3.27 19.54
CA GLU A 274 19.10 1.97 19.46
C GLU A 274 18.49 1.06 18.39
N LEU A 275 17.16 0.93 18.38
CA LEU A 275 16.43 0.00 17.50
C LEU A 275 16.11 0.61 16.13
N GLY A 276 15.95 1.92 16.06
CA GLY A 276 15.53 2.63 14.85
C GLY A 276 14.07 2.39 14.47
N ALA A 277 13.75 2.69 13.20
CA ALA A 277 12.47 2.39 12.58
C ALA A 277 12.62 1.43 11.39
N SER A 278 11.65 0.55 11.23
CA SER A 278 11.54 -0.36 10.08
C SER A 278 10.54 0.18 9.06
N MET A 279 10.98 0.35 7.82
CA MET A 279 10.14 0.76 6.69
C MET A 279 9.64 -0.45 5.90
N VAL A 280 8.37 -0.40 5.54
CA VAL A 280 7.64 -1.43 4.79
C VAL A 280 6.73 -0.77 3.74
N GLY A 281 6.08 -1.57 2.90
CA GLY A 281 5.25 -1.10 1.79
C GLY A 281 6.07 -0.70 0.57
N GLY A 282 5.47 -0.72 -0.61
CA GLY A 282 6.19 -0.48 -1.88
C GLY A 282 6.78 0.92 -2.02
N GLY A 283 6.20 1.92 -1.38
CA GLY A 283 6.72 3.28 -1.38
C GLY A 283 8.01 3.44 -0.57
N SER A 284 8.31 2.52 0.34
CA SER A 284 9.59 2.51 1.07
C SER A 284 10.81 2.28 0.16
N LEU A 285 10.58 1.74 -1.04
CA LEU A 285 11.63 1.47 -2.05
C LEU A 285 12.04 2.72 -2.84
N LEU A 286 11.41 3.87 -2.60
CA LEU A 286 11.83 5.13 -3.21
C LEU A 286 13.27 5.46 -2.77
N ALA A 287 14.14 5.67 -3.74
CA ALA A 287 15.56 5.93 -3.49
C ALA A 287 15.77 7.09 -2.53
N GLY A 288 16.66 6.93 -1.55
CA GLY A 288 16.99 7.96 -0.57
C GLY A 288 15.90 8.32 0.42
N LEU A 289 14.73 7.65 0.41
CA LEU A 289 13.64 7.99 1.32
C LEU A 289 13.98 7.64 2.77
N SER A 290 14.55 6.46 3.01
CA SER A 290 15.03 6.08 4.35
C SER A 290 16.08 7.06 4.87
N THR A 291 17.06 7.42 4.03
CA THR A 291 18.10 8.42 4.35
C THR A 291 17.49 9.76 4.72
N ARG A 292 16.56 10.27 3.92
CA ARG A 292 15.89 11.54 4.19
C ARG A 292 15.07 11.52 5.49
N ILE A 293 14.43 10.39 5.80
CA ILE A 293 13.70 10.23 7.07
C ILE A 293 14.71 10.21 8.23
N GLU A 294 15.77 9.41 8.13
CA GLU A 294 16.84 9.30 9.13
C GLU A 294 17.46 10.67 9.47
N GLU A 295 17.74 11.50 8.47
CA GLU A 295 18.23 12.88 8.66
C GLU A 295 17.23 13.76 9.44
N ARG A 296 15.93 13.51 9.34
CA ARG A 296 14.92 14.28 10.08
C ARG A 296 14.67 13.76 11.48
N VAL A 297 14.70 12.46 11.68
CA VAL A 297 14.39 11.82 12.97
C VAL A 297 15.61 11.57 13.85
N GLN A 298 16.82 11.63 13.27
CA GLN A 298 18.10 11.48 13.96
C GLN A 298 18.29 10.11 14.65
N PHE A 299 17.69 9.06 14.09
CA PHE A 299 17.90 7.66 14.47
C PHE A 299 17.82 6.75 13.24
N PRO A 300 18.37 5.52 13.29
CA PRO A 300 18.46 4.65 12.12
C PRO A 300 17.11 4.33 11.49
N VAL A 301 17.00 4.41 10.16
CA VAL A 301 15.78 4.03 9.43
C VAL A 301 16.12 3.02 8.34
N ARG A 302 15.50 1.83 8.40
CA ARG A 302 15.88 0.71 7.53
C ARG A 302 14.67 0.14 6.81
N VAL A 303 14.80 -0.09 5.51
CA VAL A 303 13.81 -0.87 4.75
C VAL A 303 14.02 -2.35 5.06
N VAL A 304 12.94 -3.07 5.36
CA VAL A 304 13.01 -4.52 5.61
C VAL A 304 13.26 -5.31 4.31
N ASP A 305 13.62 -6.58 4.43
CA ASP A 305 13.94 -7.42 3.26
C ASP A 305 12.74 -7.70 2.34
N THR A 306 11.52 -7.79 2.90
CA THR A 306 10.30 -8.12 2.15
C THR A 306 9.21 -7.05 2.30
N PRO A 307 9.47 -5.78 1.93
CA PRO A 307 8.61 -4.66 2.31
C PRO A 307 7.23 -4.73 1.64
N LEU A 308 7.14 -5.31 0.44
CA LEU A 308 5.89 -5.52 -0.29
C LEU A 308 4.97 -6.59 0.33
N GLU A 309 5.52 -7.45 1.18
CA GLU A 309 4.80 -8.62 1.73
C GLU A 309 4.62 -8.55 3.25
N SER A 310 5.29 -7.61 3.93
CA SER A 310 5.31 -7.53 5.39
C SER A 310 3.91 -7.50 6.01
N VAL A 311 3.00 -6.68 5.49
CA VAL A 311 1.62 -6.57 6.00
C VAL A 311 0.91 -7.93 5.98
N VAL A 312 0.82 -8.58 4.81
CA VAL A 312 0.12 -9.85 4.69
C VAL A 312 0.83 -10.99 5.45
N ARG A 313 2.17 -10.95 5.54
CA ARG A 313 2.96 -11.91 6.32
C ARG A 313 2.68 -11.78 7.81
N GLY A 314 2.64 -10.56 8.34
CA GLY A 314 2.33 -10.33 9.75
C GLY A 314 0.90 -10.72 10.10
N ALA A 315 -0.07 -10.38 9.25
CA ALA A 315 -1.43 -10.88 9.41
C ALA A 315 -1.51 -12.42 9.32
N GLY A 316 -0.72 -13.05 8.44
CA GLY A 316 -0.55 -14.49 8.37
C GLY A 316 -0.03 -15.08 9.68
N GLN A 317 1.02 -14.49 10.29
CA GLN A 317 1.55 -14.89 11.59
C GLN A 317 0.51 -14.75 12.71
N CYS A 318 -0.30 -13.68 12.68
CA CYS A 318 -1.44 -13.51 13.60
C CYS A 318 -2.48 -14.64 13.46
N LEU A 319 -2.72 -15.14 12.25
CA LEU A 319 -3.62 -16.28 12.03
C LEU A 319 -3.03 -17.60 12.52
N GLU A 320 -1.71 -17.80 12.38
CA GLU A 320 -1.05 -19.00 12.90
C GLU A 320 -1.17 -19.08 14.43
N ASN A 321 -1.12 -17.92 15.11
CA ASN A 321 -1.22 -17.80 16.57
C ASN A 321 -2.52 -17.13 17.02
N PHE A 322 -3.63 -17.42 16.33
CA PHE A 322 -4.91 -16.71 16.49
C PHE A 322 -5.37 -16.53 17.94
N GLY A 323 -5.22 -17.56 18.79
CA GLY A 323 -5.68 -17.49 20.18
C GLY A 323 -4.87 -16.53 21.05
N GLU A 324 -3.56 -16.42 20.80
CA GLU A 324 -2.65 -15.55 21.56
C GLU A 324 -2.72 -14.11 21.06
N LEU A 325 -2.85 -13.94 19.74
CA LEU A 325 -2.80 -12.64 19.08
C LEU A 325 -4.18 -12.03 18.81
N GLN A 326 -5.26 -12.64 19.30
CA GLN A 326 -6.62 -12.12 19.14
C GLN A 326 -6.79 -10.72 19.75
N GLY A 327 -6.02 -10.39 20.79
CA GLY A 327 -6.04 -9.07 21.43
C GLY A 327 -5.62 -7.92 20.53
N LEU A 328 -4.97 -8.20 19.39
CA LEU A 328 -4.54 -7.22 18.40
C LEU A 328 -5.63 -6.88 17.37
N PHE A 329 -6.77 -7.60 17.38
CA PHE A 329 -7.81 -7.40 16.37
C PHE A 329 -8.74 -6.25 16.75
N VAL A 330 -9.18 -5.50 15.74
CA VAL A 330 -10.12 -4.40 15.91
C VAL A 330 -11.46 -4.99 16.36
N ALA A 331 -12.04 -4.40 17.41
CA ALA A 331 -13.39 -4.77 17.87
C ALA A 331 -14.40 -4.52 16.73
N GLY A 332 -15.19 -5.54 16.42
CA GLY A 332 -16.25 -5.51 15.40
C GLY A 332 -17.57 -4.99 15.90
#